data_AF-A0A8T2IA41-F1
#
_entry.id   AF-A0A8T2IA41-F1
#
_cell.length_a   1.000
_cell.length_b   1.000
_cell.length_c   1.000
_cell.angle_alpha   90.00
_cell.angle_beta   90.00
_cell.angle_gamma   90.00
#
_symmetry.space_group_name_H-M   'P 1'
#
loop_
_entity.id
_entity.type
_entity.pdbx_description
1 polymer ?
#
loop_
_entity_poly.entity_id
_entity_poly.type
_entity_poly.pdbx_seq_one_letter_code
_entity_poly.pdbx_strand_id
1 'polypeptide(L)'
;MPIERDSSFHCHSVTAALNAAGVGTFQWWLIGYTGLAWAGDACETMLLSYLGPSVACYWPSIVGPFQESLLTSVVFAGMMFGVCSLGMTADVLGRRKGFFLSAAILGIAGVASAAAPSFGVLLLLRTIVGVALGGTPIAVTLFSEFLPSSRRGSLVLLLQAAWSIGTVFEAILAWVILPRMGWRWLLVVSALPMGILLAGYPWLPESPHWLASQGRMKEAEEVVARVARVNNKIKSETNNSSNAVGAGDGASSATTTTHLPRTSTTHAVVHHTSNSHSHSHVSNTSTISLGFSIEETFSRLQDLAKCTLSNIFSPTLAKTTSLLWAIWFVNALTYYGLVLLTTSIQASSSGNNENRSGGTGDGSVVVIGSLNQGGASHPRCTPDGRPNLRSSDYLAVLITSAAEAPGLLVAAFFIDDKGRVWCLRAGLLLCSACVLTLLAVPSDSLESSSWSSSIQLALLFIARASIEASFSVLYVYTPEIYSTKIRAQGLALCNAFSRLGGFLAPFATVYLVESGRTGAAEGLLGVLLLAAAAAAMALPFETKGVDLGDEMVDVSDRPNGEQIERERLISGEGIEVQVSSPR
;
A
#
# COMPACT_ATOMS: atom_id res chain seq x y z
N MET A 1 -1.57 31.96 -21.69
CA MET A 1 -2.42 30.89 -21.12
C MET A 1 -2.11 29.61 -21.89
N PRO A 2 -1.42 28.63 -21.30
CA PRO A 2 -1.06 27.38 -21.98
C PRO A 2 -2.04 26.23 -21.69
N ILE A 3 -2.48 25.55 -22.74
CA ILE A 3 -2.63 24.08 -22.83
C ILE A 3 -3.16 23.34 -21.58
N GLU A 4 -4.39 23.63 -21.13
CA GLU A 4 -5.08 22.84 -20.08
C GLU A 4 -6.33 22.09 -20.58
N ARG A 5 -6.78 22.28 -21.83
CA ARG A 5 -8.04 21.68 -22.35
C ARG A 5 -7.90 20.27 -22.94
N ASP A 6 -6.73 19.91 -23.46
CA ASP A 6 -6.55 18.60 -24.10
C ASP A 6 -6.40 17.46 -23.09
N SER A 7 -5.66 17.67 -21.99
CA SER A 7 -5.29 16.60 -21.05
C SER A 7 -6.50 15.98 -20.34
N SER A 8 -7.52 16.77 -20.00
CA SER A 8 -8.78 16.27 -19.44
C SER A 8 -9.57 15.44 -20.46
N PHE A 9 -9.74 15.92 -21.69
CA PHE A 9 -10.44 15.21 -22.76
C PHE A 9 -9.84 13.82 -23.02
N HIS A 10 -8.50 13.74 -23.08
CA HIS A 10 -7.78 12.47 -23.25
C HIS A 10 -7.88 11.55 -22.01
N CYS A 11 -7.96 12.10 -20.79
CA CYS A 11 -8.18 11.29 -19.58
C CYS A 11 -9.60 10.68 -19.53
N HIS A 12 -10.62 11.44 -19.95
CA HIS A 12 -11.99 10.92 -20.06
C HIS A 12 -12.10 9.80 -21.11
N SER A 13 -11.39 9.89 -22.25
CA SER A 13 -11.41 8.83 -23.27
C SER A 13 -10.79 7.50 -22.76
N VAL A 14 -9.66 7.56 -22.06
CA VAL A 14 -9.04 6.38 -21.42
C VAL A 14 -9.97 5.76 -20.37
N THR A 15 -10.61 6.61 -19.54
CA THR A 15 -11.56 6.15 -18.51
C THR A 15 -12.76 5.43 -19.12
N ALA A 16 -13.34 6.00 -20.18
CA ALA A 16 -14.47 5.40 -20.90
C ALA A 16 -14.09 4.06 -21.56
N ALA A 17 -12.90 3.99 -22.19
CA ALA A 17 -12.42 2.77 -22.83
C ALA A 17 -12.12 1.65 -21.83
N LEU A 18 -11.57 1.96 -20.64
CA LEU A 18 -11.40 0.99 -19.56
C LEU A 18 -12.75 0.52 -18.98
N ASN A 19 -13.72 1.42 -18.80
CA ASN A 19 -15.07 1.05 -18.38
C ASN A 19 -15.74 0.09 -19.39
N ALA A 20 -15.57 0.31 -20.70
CA ALA A 20 -16.05 -0.59 -21.75
C ALA A 20 -15.31 -1.95 -21.80
N ALA A 21 -13.99 -1.95 -21.56
CA ALA A 21 -13.19 -3.17 -21.44
C ALA A 21 -13.57 -4.03 -20.22
N GLY A 22 -14.10 -3.39 -19.17
CA GLY A 22 -14.63 -4.03 -17.97
C GLY A 22 -13.59 -4.80 -17.16
N VAL A 23 -14.08 -5.59 -16.20
CA VAL A 23 -13.28 -6.52 -15.39
C VAL A 23 -13.31 -7.90 -16.02
N GLY A 24 -12.15 -8.53 -16.20
CA GLY A 24 -12.01 -9.87 -16.74
C GLY A 24 -10.64 -10.48 -16.41
N THR A 25 -10.21 -11.45 -17.22
CA THR A 25 -8.97 -12.22 -17.00
C THR A 25 -7.73 -11.36 -16.83
N PHE A 26 -7.65 -10.18 -17.48
CA PHE A 26 -6.52 -9.28 -17.32
C PHE A 26 -6.42 -8.74 -15.89
N GLN A 27 -7.51 -8.24 -15.31
CA GLN A 27 -7.50 -7.74 -13.93
C GLN A 27 -7.28 -8.85 -12.90
N TRP A 28 -7.75 -10.07 -13.15
CA TRP A 28 -7.50 -11.23 -12.28
C TRP A 28 -6.04 -11.71 -12.32
N TRP A 29 -5.38 -11.61 -13.47
CA TRP A 29 -3.92 -11.79 -13.54
C TRP A 29 -3.18 -10.65 -12.82
N LEU A 30 -3.59 -9.40 -13.06
CA LEU A 30 -2.91 -8.21 -12.53
C LEU A 30 -3.02 -8.13 -11.00
N ILE A 31 -4.17 -8.43 -10.39
CA ILE A 31 -4.34 -8.45 -8.92
C ILE A 31 -3.49 -9.55 -8.26
N GLY A 32 -3.29 -10.69 -8.93
CA GLY A 32 -2.36 -11.72 -8.44
C GLY A 32 -0.91 -11.22 -8.49
N TYR A 33 -0.52 -10.55 -9.58
CA TYR A 33 0.82 -10.01 -9.76
C TYR A 33 1.14 -8.82 -8.83
N THR A 34 0.24 -7.85 -8.67
CA THR A 34 0.41 -6.76 -7.68
C THR A 34 0.19 -7.25 -6.25
N GLY A 35 -0.59 -8.31 -6.06
CA GLY A 35 -0.74 -9.01 -4.77
C GLY A 35 0.57 -9.60 -4.26
N LEU A 36 1.45 -10.10 -5.12
CA LEU A 36 2.81 -10.51 -4.73
C LEU A 36 3.64 -9.35 -4.16
N ALA A 37 3.38 -8.11 -4.61
CA ALA A 37 4.07 -6.93 -4.07
C ALA A 37 3.60 -6.62 -2.65
N TRP A 38 2.29 -6.63 -2.45
CA TRP A 38 1.65 -6.35 -1.17
C TRP A 38 1.93 -7.46 -0.14
N ALA A 39 1.97 -8.72 -0.58
CA ALA A 39 2.40 -9.85 0.23
C ALA A 39 3.89 -9.78 0.59
N GLY A 40 4.78 -9.37 -0.33
CA GLY A 40 6.21 -9.22 -0.02
C GLY A 40 6.52 -8.04 0.90
N ASP A 41 5.76 -6.95 0.83
CA ASP A 41 5.78 -5.84 1.80
C ASP A 41 5.39 -6.33 3.20
N ALA A 42 4.29 -7.09 3.27
CA ALA A 42 3.84 -7.74 4.49
C ALA A 42 4.88 -8.73 5.05
N CYS A 43 5.55 -9.53 4.21
CA CYS A 43 6.65 -10.42 4.64
C CYS A 43 7.81 -9.63 5.25
N GLU A 44 8.41 -8.67 4.53
CA GLU A 44 9.56 -7.90 5.02
C GLU A 44 9.21 -7.02 6.24
N THR A 45 7.94 -6.63 6.42
CA THR A 45 7.46 -5.92 7.61
C THR A 45 7.22 -6.86 8.79
N MET A 46 6.63 -8.03 8.57
CA MET A 46 6.36 -9.05 9.59
C MET A 46 7.65 -9.68 10.13
N LEU A 47 8.61 -9.93 9.24
CA LEU A 47 9.97 -10.40 9.49
C LEU A 47 10.69 -9.63 10.60
N LEU A 48 10.44 -8.33 10.75
CA LEU A 48 11.09 -7.48 11.77
C LEU A 48 10.78 -7.95 13.19
N SER A 49 9.60 -8.54 13.40
CA SER A 49 9.18 -9.09 14.71
C SER A 49 9.98 -10.35 15.13
N TYR A 50 10.55 -11.07 14.17
CA TYR A 50 11.45 -12.21 14.42
C TYR A 50 12.93 -11.81 14.35
N LEU A 51 13.27 -10.84 13.49
CA LEU A 51 14.65 -10.41 13.25
C LEU A 51 15.26 -9.74 14.47
N GLY A 52 14.51 -8.89 15.19
CA GLY A 52 14.98 -8.19 16.40
C GLY A 52 15.58 -9.13 17.45
N PRO A 53 14.78 -10.03 18.06
CA PRO A 53 15.26 -10.97 19.08
C PRO A 53 16.37 -11.90 18.57
N SER A 54 16.31 -12.27 17.28
CA SER A 54 17.32 -13.13 16.65
C SER A 54 18.68 -12.46 16.51
N VAL A 55 18.69 -11.16 16.22
CA VAL A 55 19.90 -10.34 16.08
C VAL A 55 20.45 -9.96 17.46
N ALA A 56 19.58 -9.76 18.45
CA ALA A 56 19.96 -9.58 19.86
C ALA A 56 20.71 -10.83 20.40
N CYS A 57 20.16 -12.04 20.21
CA CYS A 57 20.84 -13.27 20.63
C CYS A 57 22.14 -13.57 19.85
N TYR A 58 22.29 -13.07 18.62
CA TYR A 58 23.49 -13.26 17.80
C TYR A 58 24.62 -12.25 18.11
N TRP A 59 24.29 -11.01 18.50
CA TRP A 59 25.26 -9.98 18.91
C TRP A 59 24.95 -9.38 20.31
N PRO A 60 24.91 -10.20 21.38
CA PRO A 60 24.43 -9.78 22.70
C PRO A 60 25.32 -8.75 23.41
N SER A 61 26.56 -8.55 22.95
CA SER A 61 27.47 -7.51 23.45
C SER A 61 27.32 -6.14 22.76
N ILE A 62 26.46 -6.05 21.73
CA ILE A 62 26.26 -4.84 20.91
C ILE A 62 24.79 -4.43 20.87
N VAL A 63 23.87 -5.40 20.88
CA VAL A 63 22.43 -5.22 20.67
C VAL A 63 21.69 -5.41 21.98
N GLY A 64 21.14 -4.32 22.52
CA GLY A 64 20.20 -4.31 23.64
C GLY A 64 18.82 -3.77 23.22
N PRO A 65 17.91 -3.48 24.17
CA PRO A 65 16.51 -3.13 23.89
C PRO A 65 16.34 -1.93 22.94
N PHE A 66 17.24 -0.95 23.04
CA PHE A 66 17.25 0.23 22.18
C PHE A 66 17.70 -0.11 20.75
N GLN A 67 18.73 -0.92 20.60
CA GLN A 67 19.25 -1.37 19.30
C GLN A 67 18.27 -2.31 18.59
N GLU A 68 17.59 -3.19 19.33
CA GLU A 68 16.52 -4.03 18.80
C GLU A 68 15.35 -3.18 18.27
N SER A 69 14.90 -2.21 19.07
CA SER A 69 13.87 -1.25 18.64
C SER A 69 14.32 -0.45 17.41
N LEU A 70 15.56 0.05 17.41
CA LEU A 70 16.15 0.83 16.33
C LEU A 70 16.24 0.05 15.01
N LEU A 71 16.54 -1.25 15.05
CA LEU A 71 16.61 -2.11 13.86
C LEU A 71 15.30 -2.12 13.07
N THR A 72 14.18 -2.15 13.77
CA THR A 72 12.83 -2.07 13.18
C THR A 72 12.48 -0.63 12.80
N SER A 73 12.78 0.35 13.66
CA SER A 73 12.47 1.76 13.40
C SER A 73 13.17 2.33 12.16
N VAL A 74 14.43 1.96 11.86
CA VAL A 74 15.10 2.47 10.64
C VAL A 74 14.42 2.01 9.34
N VAL A 75 13.73 0.86 9.35
CA VAL A 75 12.96 0.39 8.19
C VAL A 75 11.75 1.31 7.96
N PHE A 76 11.00 1.65 9.01
CA PHE A 76 9.88 2.58 8.93
C PHE A 76 10.30 4.02 8.60
N ALA A 77 11.44 4.49 9.12
CA ALA A 77 12.03 5.76 8.71
C ALA A 77 12.38 5.74 7.21
N GLY A 78 12.99 4.64 6.74
CA GLY A 78 13.23 4.40 5.32
C GLY A 78 11.94 4.46 4.50
N MET A 79 10.88 3.76 4.92
CA MET A 79 9.57 3.77 4.24
C MET A 79 9.00 5.18 4.13
N MET A 80 9.09 6.00 5.18
CA MET A 80 8.60 7.38 5.18
C MET A 80 9.26 8.21 4.07
N PHE A 81 10.58 8.13 3.93
CA PHE A 81 11.30 8.80 2.84
C PHE A 81 11.06 8.14 1.48
N GLY A 82 10.91 6.81 1.45
CA GLY A 82 10.63 6.02 0.25
C GLY A 82 9.29 6.33 -0.40
N VAL A 83 8.20 6.46 0.38
CA VAL A 83 6.86 6.81 -0.12
C VAL A 83 6.88 8.14 -0.86
N CYS A 84 7.52 9.16 -0.28
CA CYS A 84 7.64 10.47 -0.93
C CYS A 84 8.56 10.42 -2.16
N SER A 85 9.77 9.86 -2.02
CA SER A 85 10.78 9.89 -3.08
C SER A 85 10.47 8.96 -4.26
N LEU A 86 10.21 7.66 -4.01
CA LEU A 86 9.92 6.68 -5.05
C LEU A 86 8.52 6.89 -5.65
N GLY A 87 7.54 7.34 -4.86
CA GLY A 87 6.21 7.69 -5.35
C GLY A 87 6.26 8.80 -6.41
N MET A 88 6.84 9.95 -6.07
CA MET A 88 7.00 11.06 -7.03
C MET A 88 7.95 10.69 -8.18
N THR A 89 8.98 9.88 -7.94
CA THR A 89 9.85 9.36 -9.00
C THR A 89 9.07 8.47 -9.99
N ALA A 90 8.08 7.70 -9.53
CA ALA A 90 7.22 6.90 -10.39
C ALA A 90 6.20 7.73 -11.19
N ASP A 91 5.75 8.89 -10.67
CA ASP A 91 4.96 9.87 -11.44
C ASP A 91 5.77 10.40 -12.65
N VAL A 92 7.10 10.56 -12.51
CA VAL A 92 7.96 11.10 -13.59
C VAL A 92 8.51 10.00 -14.52
N LEU A 93 8.99 8.86 -13.99
CA LEU A 93 9.61 7.79 -14.80
C LEU A 93 8.63 6.87 -15.51
N GLY A 94 7.40 6.77 -15.00
CA GLY A 94 6.40 5.76 -15.36
C GLY A 94 6.18 4.75 -14.23
N ARG A 95 4.92 4.40 -13.99
CA ARG A 95 4.47 3.53 -12.89
C ARG A 95 5.16 2.18 -12.94
N ARG A 96 5.24 1.55 -14.12
CA ARG A 96 5.93 0.27 -14.35
C ARG A 96 7.42 0.35 -13.97
N LYS A 97 8.10 1.45 -14.30
CA LYS A 97 9.54 1.61 -14.05
C LYS A 97 9.83 1.90 -12.57
N GLY A 98 9.09 2.83 -11.95
CA GLY A 98 9.24 3.15 -10.53
C GLY A 98 8.96 1.95 -9.63
N PHE A 99 7.91 1.18 -9.96
CA PHE A 99 7.59 -0.07 -9.27
C PHE A 99 8.70 -1.12 -9.39
N PHE A 100 9.25 -1.33 -10.60
CA PHE A 100 10.38 -2.25 -10.80
C PHE A 100 11.64 -1.83 -10.03
N LEU A 101 11.94 -0.52 -10.02
CA LEU A 101 13.08 0.01 -9.26
C LEU A 101 12.92 -0.25 -7.75
N SER A 102 11.74 0.00 -7.20
CA SER A 102 11.39 -0.33 -5.80
C SER A 102 11.58 -1.83 -5.52
N ALA A 103 10.94 -2.69 -6.31
CA ALA A 103 11.01 -4.15 -6.11
C ALA A 103 12.44 -4.71 -6.26
N ALA A 104 13.23 -4.17 -7.20
CA ALA A 104 14.60 -4.61 -7.44
C ALA A 104 15.54 -4.22 -6.28
N ILE A 105 15.45 -2.98 -5.78
CA ILE A 105 16.22 -2.56 -4.60
C ILE A 105 15.78 -3.38 -3.38
N LEU A 106 14.48 -3.63 -3.21
CA LEU A 106 13.93 -4.42 -2.11
C LEU A 106 14.48 -5.85 -2.12
N GLY A 107 14.34 -6.59 -3.22
CA GLY A 107 14.83 -7.97 -3.31
C GLY A 107 16.35 -8.08 -3.12
N ILE A 108 17.13 -7.14 -3.69
CA ILE A 108 18.59 -7.15 -3.58
C ILE A 108 19.05 -6.80 -2.16
N ALA A 109 18.53 -5.72 -1.56
CA ALA A 109 18.90 -5.31 -0.20
C ALA A 109 18.35 -6.27 0.87
N GLY A 110 17.20 -6.89 0.61
CA GLY A 110 16.59 -7.96 1.39
C GLY A 110 17.56 -9.13 1.56
N VAL A 111 17.93 -9.77 0.44
CA VAL A 111 18.89 -10.89 0.41
C VAL A 111 20.29 -10.46 0.89
N ALA A 112 20.78 -9.29 0.52
CA ALA A 112 22.09 -8.79 0.96
C ALA A 112 22.18 -8.62 2.49
N SER A 113 21.07 -8.34 3.17
CA SER A 113 21.02 -8.26 4.64
C SER A 113 21.44 -9.57 5.33
N ALA A 114 21.23 -10.74 4.69
CA ALA A 114 21.69 -12.02 5.21
C ALA A 114 23.22 -12.14 5.28
N ALA A 115 23.93 -11.46 4.37
CA ALA A 115 25.39 -11.43 4.32
C ALA A 115 26.00 -10.39 5.28
N ALA A 116 25.20 -9.68 6.10
CA ALA A 116 25.70 -8.65 6.99
C ALA A 116 26.74 -9.20 8.01
N PRO A 117 27.98 -8.66 8.03
CA PRO A 117 29.03 -9.10 8.95
C PRO A 117 28.94 -8.42 10.33
N SER A 118 28.22 -7.31 10.45
CA SER A 118 28.04 -6.56 11.69
C SER A 118 26.66 -5.89 11.76
N PHE A 119 26.22 -5.56 12.97
CA PHE A 119 24.94 -4.87 13.22
C PHE A 119 24.83 -3.54 12.45
N GLY A 120 25.91 -2.76 12.33
CA GLY A 120 25.90 -1.49 11.58
C GLY A 120 25.66 -1.66 10.07
N VAL A 121 26.23 -2.72 9.46
CA VAL A 121 25.97 -3.04 8.04
C VAL A 121 24.55 -3.57 7.85
N LEU A 122 24.06 -4.39 8.80
CA LEU A 122 22.66 -4.81 8.80
C LEU A 122 21.70 -3.61 8.88
N LEU A 123 21.96 -2.66 9.79
CA LEU A 123 21.13 -1.46 9.98
C LEU A 123 21.07 -0.59 8.71
N LEU A 124 22.21 -0.42 8.02
CA LEU A 124 22.28 0.29 6.74
C LEU A 124 21.46 -0.42 5.64
N LEU A 125 21.64 -1.73 5.48
CA LEU A 125 20.90 -2.52 4.49
C LEU A 125 19.40 -2.55 4.78
N ARG A 126 19.01 -2.61 6.06
CA ARG A 126 17.62 -2.52 6.52
C ARG A 126 17.01 -1.13 6.28
N THR A 127 17.80 -0.06 6.38
CA THR A 127 17.36 1.29 5.97
C THR A 127 17.08 1.34 4.47
N ILE A 128 17.93 0.73 3.63
CA ILE A 128 17.75 0.65 2.17
C ILE A 128 16.49 -0.19 1.83
N VAL A 129 16.28 -1.32 2.51
CA VAL A 129 15.03 -2.11 2.43
C VAL A 129 13.82 -1.25 2.78
N GLY A 130 13.88 -0.45 3.85
CA GLY A 130 12.83 0.50 4.21
C GLY A 130 12.51 1.50 3.09
N VAL A 131 13.54 2.15 2.52
CA VAL A 131 13.36 3.08 1.39
C VAL A 131 12.70 2.37 0.20
N ALA A 132 13.12 1.14 -0.11
CA ALA A 132 12.55 0.36 -1.20
C ALA A 132 11.08 -0.04 -0.95
N LEU A 133 10.74 -0.45 0.29
CA LEU A 133 9.36 -0.75 0.73
C LEU A 133 8.46 0.47 0.61
N GLY A 134 8.98 1.69 0.77
CA GLY A 134 8.20 2.90 0.52
C GLY A 134 7.66 3.01 -0.93
N GLY A 135 8.22 2.28 -1.90
CA GLY A 135 7.70 2.21 -3.26
C GLY A 135 6.58 1.18 -3.51
N THR A 136 6.24 0.31 -2.54
CA THR A 136 5.17 -0.70 -2.72
C THR A 136 3.78 -0.11 -3.05
N PRO A 137 3.37 1.10 -2.59
CA PRO A 137 2.07 1.66 -2.95
C PRO A 137 1.91 1.95 -4.45
N ILE A 138 3.03 2.08 -5.20
CA ILE A 138 2.99 2.22 -6.66
C ILE A 138 2.26 1.04 -7.31
N ALA A 139 2.33 -0.17 -6.72
CA ALA A 139 1.59 -1.34 -7.18
C ALA A 139 0.07 -1.14 -7.08
N VAL A 140 -0.41 -0.55 -5.98
CA VAL A 140 -1.84 -0.24 -5.76
C VAL A 140 -2.29 0.85 -6.72
N THR A 141 -1.48 1.91 -6.90
CA THR A 141 -1.78 2.98 -7.86
C THR A 141 -1.87 2.45 -9.29
N LEU A 142 -0.84 1.71 -9.75
CA LEU A 142 -0.79 1.06 -11.06
C LEU A 142 -2.00 0.13 -11.27
N PHE A 143 -2.33 -0.71 -10.29
CA PHE A 143 -3.51 -1.57 -10.36
C PHE A 143 -4.79 -0.76 -10.51
N SER A 144 -4.99 0.28 -9.70
CA SER A 144 -6.20 1.12 -9.71
C SER A 144 -6.42 1.85 -11.05
N GLU A 145 -5.33 2.18 -11.75
CA GLU A 145 -5.30 2.79 -13.09
C GLU A 145 -5.68 1.79 -14.22
N PHE A 146 -5.87 0.50 -13.93
CA PHE A 146 -6.45 -0.51 -14.83
C PHE A 146 -7.89 -0.91 -14.48
N LEU A 147 -8.49 -0.32 -13.44
CA LEU A 147 -9.82 -0.67 -12.95
C LEU A 147 -10.92 0.28 -13.45
N PRO A 148 -12.06 -0.25 -13.94
CA PRO A 148 -13.29 0.51 -14.12
C PRO A 148 -13.73 1.20 -12.83
N SER A 149 -14.21 2.44 -12.91
CA SER A 149 -14.55 3.26 -11.74
C SER A 149 -15.55 2.56 -10.80
N SER A 150 -16.58 1.93 -11.37
CA SER A 150 -17.69 1.30 -10.63
C SER A 150 -17.33 0.06 -9.80
N ARG A 151 -16.11 -0.49 -9.92
CA ARG A 151 -15.63 -1.62 -9.10
C ARG A 151 -14.23 -1.39 -8.51
N ARG A 152 -13.69 -0.17 -8.61
CA ARG A 152 -12.33 0.16 -8.20
C ARG A 152 -12.10 -0.09 -6.71
N GLY A 153 -12.99 0.40 -5.84
CA GLY A 153 -12.87 0.26 -4.38
C GLY A 153 -12.84 -1.21 -3.91
N SER A 154 -13.84 -2.01 -4.30
CA SER A 154 -13.96 -3.42 -3.88
C SER A 154 -12.79 -4.29 -4.36
N LEU A 155 -12.24 -4.02 -5.55
CA LEU A 155 -11.06 -4.73 -6.06
C LEU A 155 -9.75 -4.26 -5.39
N VAL A 156 -9.64 -2.99 -4.99
CA VAL A 156 -8.50 -2.51 -4.18
C VAL A 156 -8.55 -3.09 -2.75
N LEU A 157 -9.73 -3.24 -2.15
CA LEU A 157 -9.90 -3.99 -0.90
C LEU A 157 -9.48 -5.47 -1.07
N LEU A 158 -9.87 -6.11 -2.18
CA LEU A 158 -9.44 -7.49 -2.48
C LEU A 158 -7.92 -7.61 -2.69
N LEU A 159 -7.25 -6.57 -3.21
CA LEU A 159 -5.79 -6.53 -3.29
C LEU A 159 -5.15 -6.47 -1.89
N GLN A 160 -5.74 -5.72 -0.95
CA GLN A 160 -5.21 -5.62 0.42
C GLN A 160 -5.23 -6.97 1.16
N ALA A 161 -6.12 -7.91 0.80
CA ALA A 161 -6.13 -9.26 1.36
C ALA A 161 -4.82 -10.05 1.14
N ALA A 162 -4.00 -9.67 0.15
CA ALA A 162 -2.68 -10.25 -0.06
C ALA A 162 -1.69 -9.93 1.08
N TRP A 163 -1.93 -8.88 1.87
CA TRP A 163 -1.14 -8.56 3.07
C TRP A 163 -1.17 -9.71 4.07
N SER A 164 -2.38 -10.19 4.40
CA SER A 164 -2.60 -11.30 5.33
C SER A 164 -2.02 -12.62 4.84
N ILE A 165 -1.92 -12.81 3.52
CA ILE A 165 -1.23 -13.96 2.93
C ILE A 165 0.29 -13.86 3.22
N GLY A 166 0.87 -12.66 3.12
CA GLY A 166 2.27 -12.41 3.47
C GLY A 166 2.57 -12.55 4.96
N THR A 167 1.77 -11.95 5.85
CA THR A 167 1.97 -12.05 7.31
C THR A 167 1.89 -13.50 7.82
N VAL A 168 0.94 -14.28 7.30
CA VAL A 168 0.82 -15.72 7.62
C VAL A 168 1.95 -16.55 6.99
N PHE A 169 2.35 -16.26 5.74
CA PHE A 169 3.47 -16.95 5.09
C PHE A 169 4.78 -16.75 5.86
N GLU A 170 5.09 -15.51 6.25
CA GLU A 170 6.29 -15.19 7.03
C GLU A 170 6.26 -15.83 8.42
N ALA A 171 5.11 -15.90 9.09
CA ALA A 171 4.98 -16.59 10.39
C ALA A 171 5.25 -18.10 10.29
N ILE A 172 4.76 -18.76 9.23
CA ILE A 172 5.08 -20.17 8.92
C ILE A 172 6.58 -20.31 8.63
N LEU A 173 7.14 -19.38 7.85
CA LEU A 173 8.54 -19.40 7.44
C LEU A 173 9.49 -19.25 8.64
N ALA A 174 9.18 -18.34 9.57
CA ALA A 174 9.91 -18.19 10.82
C ALA A 174 9.89 -19.48 11.65
N TRP A 175 8.73 -20.12 11.83
CA TRP A 175 8.61 -21.38 12.59
C TRP A 175 9.40 -22.54 11.96
N VAL A 176 9.49 -22.59 10.62
CA VAL A 176 10.25 -23.62 9.92
C VAL A 176 11.75 -23.33 9.91
N ILE A 177 12.16 -22.11 9.56
CA ILE A 177 13.56 -21.77 9.28
C ILE A 177 14.31 -21.34 10.54
N LEU A 178 13.73 -20.50 11.41
CA LEU A 178 14.46 -19.86 12.50
C LEU A 178 15.04 -20.86 13.51
N PRO A 179 14.31 -21.91 13.98
CA PRO A 179 14.88 -22.92 14.87
C PRO A 179 15.97 -23.79 14.23
N ARG A 180 15.96 -23.93 12.89
CA ARG A 180 16.84 -24.85 12.15
C ARG A 180 18.09 -24.15 11.60
N MET A 181 17.89 -23.10 10.82
CA MET A 181 18.91 -22.44 9.99
C MET A 181 19.22 -21.00 10.44
N GLY A 182 18.39 -20.40 11.30
CA GLY A 182 18.60 -19.07 11.86
C GLY A 182 18.25 -17.90 10.92
N TRP A 183 18.37 -16.67 11.45
CA TRP A 183 17.81 -15.46 10.84
C TRP A 183 18.34 -15.14 9.44
N ARG A 184 19.60 -15.49 9.13
CA ARG A 184 20.18 -15.26 7.79
C ARG A 184 19.41 -15.99 6.69
N TRP A 185 19.01 -17.23 6.94
CA TRP A 185 18.24 -18.01 5.97
C TRP A 185 16.78 -17.58 5.91
N LEU A 186 16.23 -17.02 7.00
CA LEU A 186 14.91 -16.40 6.96
C LEU A 186 14.91 -15.23 5.96
N LEU A 187 15.84 -14.26 6.13
CA LEU A 187 16.01 -13.12 5.20
C LEU A 187 16.11 -13.52 3.71
N VAL A 188 16.82 -14.61 3.39
CA VAL A 188 16.96 -15.08 2.00
C VAL A 188 15.65 -15.63 1.44
N VAL A 189 14.85 -16.32 2.26
CA VAL A 189 13.64 -17.01 1.79
C VAL A 189 12.39 -16.12 1.90
N SER A 190 12.35 -15.16 2.82
CA SER A 190 11.32 -14.10 2.88
C SER A 190 11.28 -13.25 1.60
N ALA A 191 12.40 -13.15 0.87
CA ALA A 191 12.50 -12.45 -0.41
C ALA A 191 11.84 -13.19 -1.61
N LEU A 192 11.36 -14.43 -1.44
CA LEU A 192 10.76 -15.23 -2.54
C LEU A 192 9.62 -14.53 -3.30
N PRO A 193 8.63 -13.86 -2.66
CA PRO A 193 7.56 -13.18 -3.39
C PRO A 193 8.09 -12.08 -4.32
N MET A 194 9.12 -11.35 -3.88
CA MET A 194 9.79 -10.32 -4.69
C MET A 194 10.59 -10.93 -5.84
N GLY A 195 11.22 -12.09 -5.65
CA GLY A 195 11.87 -12.83 -6.73
C GLY A 195 10.90 -13.26 -7.83
N ILE A 196 9.72 -13.77 -7.46
CA ILE A 196 8.66 -14.17 -8.41
C ILE A 196 8.09 -12.95 -9.15
N LEU A 197 7.85 -11.86 -8.43
CA LEU A 197 7.40 -10.57 -8.98
C LEU A 197 8.41 -10.00 -9.98
N LEU A 198 9.71 -9.97 -9.66
CA LEU A 198 10.76 -9.49 -10.54
C LEU A 198 10.87 -10.34 -11.82
N ALA A 199 10.74 -11.66 -11.71
CA ALA A 199 10.64 -12.54 -12.87
C ALA A 199 9.41 -12.22 -13.74
N GLY A 200 8.29 -11.80 -13.11
CA GLY A 200 7.05 -11.40 -13.79
C GLY A 200 7.07 -10.02 -14.48
N TYR A 201 8.09 -9.19 -14.25
CA TYR A 201 8.20 -7.84 -14.80
C TYR A 201 8.00 -7.69 -16.33
N PRO A 202 8.47 -8.60 -17.21
CA PRO A 202 8.33 -8.44 -18.66
C PRO A 202 6.88 -8.32 -19.15
N TRP A 203 5.95 -9.00 -18.47
CA TRP A 203 4.53 -9.05 -18.86
C TRP A 203 3.69 -7.85 -18.36
N LEU A 204 4.18 -7.12 -17.35
CA LEU A 204 3.50 -5.94 -16.79
C LEU A 204 3.40 -4.80 -17.83
N PRO A 205 2.21 -4.34 -18.24
CA PRO A 205 2.08 -3.13 -19.05
C PRO A 205 2.39 -1.86 -18.25
N GLU A 206 2.67 -0.76 -18.96
CA GLU A 206 2.70 0.58 -18.36
C GLU A 206 1.27 1.14 -18.25
N SER A 207 1.03 2.04 -17.29
CA SER A 207 -0.29 2.62 -17.03
C SER A 207 -0.83 3.40 -18.23
N PRO A 208 -2.09 3.16 -18.68
CA PRO A 208 -2.68 3.90 -19.78
C PRO A 208 -2.98 5.36 -19.41
N HIS A 209 -3.32 5.64 -18.14
CA HIS A 209 -3.51 7.01 -17.66
C HIS A 209 -2.19 7.79 -17.62
N TRP A 210 -1.09 7.16 -17.21
CA TRP A 210 0.23 7.78 -17.25
C TRP A 210 0.72 8.00 -18.70
N LEU A 211 0.53 7.01 -19.58
CA LEU A 211 0.87 7.17 -21.01
C LEU A 211 0.08 8.34 -21.63
N ALA A 212 -1.21 8.48 -21.32
CA ALA A 212 -2.03 9.60 -21.77
C ALA A 212 -1.57 10.96 -21.18
N SER A 213 -1.19 11.02 -19.89
CA SER A 213 -0.69 12.27 -19.29
C SER A 213 0.67 12.71 -19.84
N GLN A 214 1.48 11.77 -20.35
CA GLN A 214 2.69 12.06 -21.13
C GLN A 214 2.42 12.33 -22.62
N GLY A 215 1.15 12.43 -23.05
CA GLY A 215 0.76 12.65 -24.46
C GLY A 215 0.98 11.45 -25.39
N ARG A 216 1.33 10.27 -24.86
CA ARG A 216 1.66 9.04 -25.61
C ARG A 216 0.39 8.24 -25.94
N MET A 217 -0.61 8.90 -26.51
CA MET A 217 -1.97 8.38 -26.67
C MET A 217 -2.04 7.04 -27.41
N LYS A 218 -1.25 6.85 -28.48
CA LYS A 218 -1.21 5.58 -29.24
C LYS A 218 -0.81 4.38 -28.36
N GLU A 219 0.13 4.58 -27.44
CA GLU A 219 0.54 3.52 -26.51
C GLU A 219 -0.53 3.26 -25.45
N ALA A 220 -1.23 4.30 -24.98
CA ALA A 220 -2.38 4.15 -24.08
C ALA A 220 -3.52 3.36 -24.76
N GLU A 221 -3.83 3.68 -26.02
CA GLU A 221 -4.79 2.96 -26.86
C GLU A 221 -4.38 1.49 -27.07
N GLU A 222 -3.13 1.21 -27.42
CA GLU A 222 -2.61 -0.17 -27.55
C GLU A 222 -2.71 -0.97 -26.25
N VAL A 223 -2.44 -0.34 -25.10
CA VAL A 223 -2.57 -0.95 -23.77
C VAL A 223 -4.04 -1.27 -23.47
N VAL A 224 -4.97 -0.32 -23.65
CA VAL A 224 -6.41 -0.59 -23.39
C VAL A 224 -6.97 -1.60 -24.38
N ALA A 225 -6.57 -1.56 -25.66
CA ALA A 225 -6.92 -2.56 -26.66
C ALA A 225 -6.32 -3.95 -26.36
N ARG A 226 -5.21 -4.05 -25.62
CA ARG A 226 -4.71 -5.32 -25.07
C ARG A 226 -5.62 -5.83 -23.94
N VAL A 227 -6.00 -4.97 -22.99
CA VAL A 227 -6.92 -5.33 -21.89
C VAL A 227 -8.27 -5.83 -22.44
N ALA A 228 -8.89 -5.09 -23.37
CA ALA A 228 -10.18 -5.43 -23.97
C ALA A 228 -10.15 -6.72 -24.80
N ARG A 229 -8.99 -7.07 -25.41
CA ARG A 229 -8.78 -8.39 -26.05
C ARG A 229 -8.68 -9.52 -25.02
N VAL A 230 -7.84 -9.37 -23.98
CA VAL A 230 -7.66 -10.40 -22.93
C VAL A 230 -8.95 -10.64 -22.13
N ASN A 231 -9.78 -9.61 -21.97
CA ASN A 231 -11.12 -9.71 -21.36
C ASN A 231 -12.20 -10.25 -22.32
N ASN A 232 -11.82 -10.70 -23.53
CA ASN A 232 -12.71 -11.24 -24.57
C ASN A 232 -13.87 -10.30 -24.98
N LYS A 233 -13.69 -8.99 -24.82
CA LYS A 233 -14.67 -7.96 -25.21
C LYS A 233 -14.56 -7.57 -26.69
N ILE A 234 -13.36 -7.57 -27.25
CA ILE A 234 -13.15 -7.36 -28.69
C ILE A 234 -13.37 -8.69 -29.43
N LYS A 235 -14.63 -8.95 -29.83
CA LYS A 235 -14.99 -10.03 -30.76
C LYS A 235 -15.19 -9.50 -32.18
N SER A 236 -14.13 -9.59 -32.99
CA SER A 236 -14.16 -9.76 -34.45
C SER A 236 -15.37 -9.17 -35.23
N GLU A 237 -15.52 -7.85 -35.31
CA GLU A 237 -16.42 -7.24 -36.30
C GLU A 237 -15.91 -7.39 -37.75
N THR A 238 -14.61 -7.65 -37.92
CA THR A 238 -13.90 -7.74 -39.21
C THR A 238 -14.38 -8.85 -40.16
N ASN A 239 -15.18 -9.81 -39.68
CA ASN A 239 -15.60 -10.97 -40.48
C ASN A 239 -17.04 -10.91 -41.03
N ASN A 240 -17.85 -9.91 -40.67
CA ASN A 240 -19.23 -9.80 -41.15
C ASN A 240 -19.44 -8.79 -42.30
N SER A 241 -18.46 -7.91 -42.58
CA SER A 241 -18.56 -6.91 -43.66
C SER A 241 -18.19 -7.43 -45.05
N SER A 242 -17.62 -8.65 -45.14
CA SER A 242 -17.01 -9.19 -46.37
C SER A 242 -17.88 -10.22 -47.12
N ASN A 243 -18.97 -10.71 -46.53
CA ASN A 243 -19.87 -11.70 -47.14
C ASN A 243 -21.19 -11.12 -47.69
N ALA A 244 -21.29 -9.80 -47.84
CA ALA A 244 -22.49 -9.10 -48.33
C ALA A 244 -22.41 -8.65 -49.80
N VAL A 245 -21.39 -9.07 -50.55
CA VAL A 245 -21.18 -8.72 -51.98
C VAL A 245 -20.74 -9.98 -52.74
N GLY A 246 -21.64 -10.64 -53.49
CA GLY A 246 -21.24 -11.87 -54.20
C GLY A 246 -22.25 -12.76 -54.93
N ALA A 247 -23.51 -12.36 -55.16
CA ALA A 247 -24.45 -13.01 -56.11
C ALA A 247 -25.73 -12.17 -56.27
N GLY A 248 -26.37 -12.02 -57.44
CA GLY A 248 -26.00 -12.39 -58.81
C GLY A 248 -27.05 -11.86 -59.82
N ASP A 249 -26.59 -11.49 -61.03
CA ASP A 249 -27.26 -11.11 -62.30
C ASP A 249 -28.77 -10.76 -62.38
N GLY A 250 -29.10 -9.61 -63.03
CA GLY A 250 -30.48 -9.09 -63.08
C GLY A 250 -30.88 -8.08 -64.19
N ALA A 251 -30.24 -8.07 -65.37
CA ALA A 251 -30.72 -7.49 -66.65
C ALA A 251 -30.92 -5.94 -66.84
N SER A 252 -30.90 -5.55 -68.13
CA SER A 252 -31.51 -4.35 -68.77
C SER A 252 -30.96 -2.91 -68.55
N SER A 253 -30.16 -2.49 -69.52
CA SER A 253 -30.26 -1.24 -70.32
C SER A 253 -30.92 0.04 -69.75
N ALA A 254 -30.13 1.13 -69.65
CA ALA A 254 -30.53 2.48 -70.09
C ALA A 254 -29.31 3.41 -70.32
N THR A 255 -29.37 4.27 -71.34
CA THR A 255 -28.37 5.31 -71.65
C THR A 255 -28.81 6.66 -71.09
N THR A 256 -27.91 7.48 -70.52
CA THR A 256 -27.93 8.96 -70.62
C THR A 256 -26.59 9.56 -70.18
N THR A 257 -26.15 10.60 -70.88
CA THR A 257 -24.89 11.36 -70.65
C THR A 257 -25.14 12.77 -70.13
N THR A 258 -24.32 13.25 -69.18
CA THR A 258 -24.18 14.71 -68.92
C THR A 258 -22.82 15.15 -68.34
N HIS A 259 -22.00 15.74 -69.21
CA HIS A 259 -21.06 16.87 -69.06
C HIS A 259 -20.16 17.11 -67.81
N LEU A 260 -18.87 17.19 -68.13
CA LEU A 260 -17.74 18.00 -67.59
C LEU A 260 -18.05 19.52 -67.45
N PRO A 261 -17.29 20.36 -66.67
CA PRO A 261 -15.86 20.66 -66.95
C PRO A 261 -14.93 20.97 -65.75
N ARG A 262 -13.75 21.54 -66.05
CA ARG A 262 -12.50 21.52 -65.26
C ARG A 262 -11.66 22.80 -65.48
N THR A 263 -11.26 23.49 -64.42
CA THR A 263 -10.33 24.66 -64.39
C THR A 263 -9.69 24.80 -62.99
N SER A 264 -8.66 25.63 -62.73
CA SER A 264 -7.28 25.68 -63.29
C SER A 264 -6.50 26.85 -62.65
N THR A 265 -5.55 26.55 -61.74
CA THR A 265 -4.31 27.30 -61.39
C THR A 265 -4.22 28.84 -61.45
N THR A 266 -3.72 29.45 -60.36
CA THR A 266 -2.88 30.69 -60.37
C THR A 266 -1.96 30.78 -59.13
N HIS A 267 -0.89 31.60 -59.20
CA HIS A 267 0.16 31.80 -58.18
C HIS A 267 0.42 33.30 -57.89
N ALA A 268 0.78 33.64 -56.65
CA ALA A 268 1.48 34.86 -56.18
C ALA A 268 1.96 34.58 -54.72
N VAL A 269 3.17 34.89 -54.19
CA VAL A 269 4.28 35.85 -54.48
C VAL A 269 3.89 37.31 -54.13
N VAL A 270 4.68 38.15 -53.43
CA VAL A 270 6.10 38.11 -52.98
C VAL A 270 6.20 37.79 -51.45
N HIS A 271 7.09 38.24 -50.53
CA HIS A 271 8.22 39.21 -50.49
C HIS A 271 9.27 38.81 -49.43
N HIS A 272 10.45 39.46 -49.43
CA HIS A 272 11.51 39.36 -48.40
C HIS A 272 11.89 40.74 -47.81
N THR A 273 12.37 40.76 -46.56
CA THR A 273 13.35 41.73 -45.99
C THR A 273 14.28 40.98 -45.00
N SER A 274 15.37 41.61 -44.55
CA SER A 274 16.59 40.89 -44.09
C SER A 274 17.24 41.42 -42.79
N ASN A 275 18.38 40.82 -42.43
CA ASN A 275 19.37 41.15 -41.38
C ASN A 275 19.10 40.49 -40.00
N SER A 276 20.10 40.04 -39.22
CA SER A 276 21.58 40.07 -39.39
C SER A 276 22.26 38.80 -38.83
N HIS A 277 23.58 38.64 -39.06
CA HIS A 277 24.35 37.43 -38.70
C HIS A 277 24.68 37.30 -37.21
N SER A 278 24.80 36.04 -36.75
CA SER A 278 26.00 35.58 -36.04
C SER A 278 26.25 34.09 -36.33
N HIS A 279 27.51 33.67 -36.40
CA HIS A 279 27.90 32.27 -36.66
C HIS A 279 28.28 31.56 -35.36
N SER A 280 27.94 30.28 -35.23
CA SER A 280 28.84 29.28 -34.66
C SER A 280 28.47 27.85 -35.07
N HIS A 281 29.49 26.99 -35.07
CA HIS A 281 29.57 25.64 -35.64
C HIS A 281 28.36 24.70 -35.53
N VAL A 282 27.93 24.18 -36.69
CA VAL A 282 27.34 22.83 -36.78
C VAL A 282 28.47 21.81 -36.57
N SER A 283 28.30 20.90 -35.62
CA SER A 283 29.15 19.70 -35.49
C SER A 283 28.26 18.46 -35.40
N ASN A 284 28.22 17.69 -36.48
CA ASN A 284 27.44 16.45 -36.54
C ASN A 284 28.07 15.40 -35.62
N THR A 285 27.50 15.20 -34.44
CA THR A 285 27.80 14.04 -33.59
C THR A 285 26.50 13.33 -33.25
N SER A 286 26.24 12.19 -33.89
CA SER A 286 25.06 11.36 -33.66
C SER A 286 25.20 10.50 -32.39
N THR A 287 25.39 11.15 -31.24
CA THR A 287 25.23 10.50 -29.94
C THR A 287 23.76 10.16 -29.71
N ILE A 288 23.45 8.88 -29.51
CA ILE A 288 22.16 8.45 -28.97
C ILE A 288 22.13 8.87 -27.49
N SER A 289 21.67 10.09 -27.22
CA SER A 289 21.49 10.55 -25.86
C SER A 289 20.26 9.88 -25.26
N LEU A 290 20.47 8.99 -24.29
CA LEU A 290 19.49 8.72 -23.25
C LEU A 290 19.34 10.01 -22.42
N GLY A 291 18.52 10.93 -22.93
CA GLY A 291 18.30 12.26 -22.39
C GLY A 291 17.58 12.21 -21.04
N PHE A 292 18.34 11.92 -19.99
CA PHE A 292 17.83 11.85 -18.62
C PHE A 292 18.61 12.81 -17.72
N SER A 293 18.21 14.08 -17.73
CA SER A 293 18.77 15.08 -16.81
C SER A 293 18.24 14.84 -15.40
N ILE A 294 19.14 14.43 -14.50
CA ILE A 294 18.83 14.26 -13.07
C ILE A 294 18.42 15.60 -12.46
N GLU A 295 19.03 16.70 -12.91
CA GLU A 295 18.75 18.07 -12.43
C GLU A 295 17.37 18.56 -12.86
N GLU A 296 16.96 18.31 -14.12
CA GLU A 296 15.60 18.61 -14.58
C GLU A 296 14.56 17.76 -13.83
N THR A 297 14.86 16.48 -13.60
CA THR A 297 14.02 15.59 -12.80
C THR A 297 13.85 16.12 -11.37
N PHE A 298 14.94 16.55 -10.73
CA PHE A 298 14.93 17.11 -9.38
C PHE A 298 14.12 18.41 -9.28
N SER A 299 14.25 19.32 -10.25
CA SER A 299 13.44 20.55 -10.32
C SER A 299 11.95 20.23 -10.41
N ARG A 300 11.56 19.32 -11.32
CA ARG A 300 10.16 18.88 -11.49
C ARG A 300 9.59 18.29 -10.20
N LEU A 301 10.37 17.46 -9.49
CA LEU A 301 9.98 16.89 -8.19
C LEU A 301 9.78 17.98 -7.12
N GLN A 302 10.67 18.98 -7.06
CA GLN A 302 10.58 20.06 -6.07
C GLN A 302 9.34 20.93 -6.27
N ASP A 303 8.99 21.26 -7.52
CA ASP A 303 7.83 22.09 -7.83
C ASP A 303 6.50 21.34 -7.65
N LEU A 304 6.48 20.04 -7.96
CA LEU A 304 5.35 19.15 -7.66
C LEU A 304 5.05 19.16 -6.15
N ALA A 305 6.07 19.00 -5.30
CA ALA A 305 5.93 18.98 -3.84
C ALA A 305 5.44 20.31 -3.26
N LYS A 306 5.92 21.46 -3.78
CA LYS A 306 5.41 22.80 -3.39
C LYS A 306 3.91 22.94 -3.68
N CYS A 307 3.49 22.57 -4.89
CA CYS A 307 2.09 22.65 -5.31
C CYS A 307 1.19 21.74 -4.47
N THR A 308 1.63 20.49 -4.24
CA THR A 308 0.96 19.50 -3.38
C THR A 308 0.59 20.08 -2.01
N LEU A 309 1.59 20.60 -1.28
CA LEU A 309 1.41 21.09 0.08
C LEU A 309 0.50 22.32 0.14
N SER A 310 0.62 23.24 -0.82
CA SER A 310 -0.23 24.44 -0.91
C SER A 310 -1.70 24.11 -1.13
N ASN A 311 -2.01 23.04 -1.89
CA ASN A 311 -3.38 22.63 -2.17
C ASN A 311 -4.00 21.86 -0.98
N ILE A 312 -3.22 21.00 -0.32
CA ILE A 312 -3.68 20.16 0.80
C ILE A 312 -3.95 20.97 2.07
N PHE A 313 -3.19 22.05 2.31
CA PHE A 313 -3.39 23.00 3.41
C PHE A 313 -4.27 24.21 3.04
N SER A 314 -5.07 24.10 1.98
CA SER A 314 -6.19 25.01 1.74
C SER A 314 -7.15 25.05 2.94
N PRO A 315 -7.80 26.19 3.25
CA PRO A 315 -8.61 26.33 4.46
C PRO A 315 -9.76 25.30 4.56
N THR A 316 -10.29 24.85 3.42
CA THR A 316 -11.33 23.83 3.31
C THR A 316 -10.84 22.42 3.68
N LEU A 317 -9.59 22.06 3.35
CA LEU A 317 -9.05 20.70 3.55
C LEU A 317 -8.12 20.59 4.77
N ALA A 318 -7.54 21.68 5.27
CA ALA A 318 -6.53 21.64 6.33
C ALA A 318 -6.99 20.91 7.60
N LYS A 319 -8.25 21.10 8.04
CA LYS A 319 -8.83 20.40 9.19
C LYS A 319 -8.93 18.89 8.92
N THR A 320 -9.52 18.50 7.79
CA THR A 320 -9.75 17.09 7.42
C THR A 320 -8.43 16.35 7.21
N THR A 321 -7.45 16.97 6.53
CA THR A 321 -6.08 16.45 6.40
C THR A 321 -5.42 16.23 7.76
N SER A 322 -5.52 17.21 8.68
CA SER A 322 -4.90 17.09 10.01
C SER A 322 -5.51 15.95 10.83
N LEU A 323 -6.84 15.76 10.75
CA LEU A 323 -7.52 14.61 11.36
C LEU A 323 -7.09 13.29 10.71
N LEU A 324 -7.03 13.22 9.37
CA LEU A 324 -6.54 12.04 8.66
C LEU A 324 -5.12 11.69 9.07
N TRP A 325 -4.19 12.64 9.12
CA TRP A 325 -2.80 12.39 9.51
C TRP A 325 -2.69 11.82 10.93
N ALA A 326 -3.47 12.34 11.89
CA ALA A 326 -3.53 11.80 13.24
C ALA A 326 -4.10 10.37 13.27
N ILE A 327 -5.17 10.09 12.51
CA ILE A 327 -5.78 8.76 12.45
C ILE A 327 -4.83 7.75 11.78
N TRP A 328 -4.24 8.08 10.63
CA TRP A 328 -3.25 7.24 9.94
C TRP A 328 -2.02 6.95 10.81
N PHE A 329 -1.52 7.95 11.54
CA PHE A 329 -0.42 7.82 12.49
C PHE A 329 -0.77 6.82 13.61
N VAL A 330 -1.90 7.01 14.31
CA VAL A 330 -2.30 6.09 15.40
C VAL A 330 -2.62 4.70 14.88
N ASN A 331 -3.34 4.57 13.75
CA ASN A 331 -3.73 3.26 13.22
C ASN A 331 -2.50 2.41 12.87
N ALA A 332 -1.46 3.02 12.29
CA ALA A 332 -0.19 2.35 12.01
C ALA A 332 0.64 2.10 13.28
N LEU A 333 0.73 3.07 14.21
CA LEU A 333 1.39 2.90 15.51
C LEU A 333 0.80 1.69 16.27
N THR A 334 -0.53 1.54 16.26
CA THR A 334 -1.23 0.41 16.84
C THR A 334 -1.03 -0.87 16.03
N TYR A 335 -1.21 -0.85 14.71
CA TYR A 335 -1.08 -2.06 13.88
C TYR A 335 0.33 -2.68 14.05
N TYR A 336 1.39 -1.91 13.79
CA TYR A 336 2.78 -2.39 13.93
C TYR A 336 3.14 -2.64 15.40
N GLY A 337 2.54 -1.88 16.34
CA GLY A 337 2.67 -2.11 17.77
C GLY A 337 2.15 -3.49 18.18
N LEU A 338 0.94 -3.87 17.74
CA LEU A 338 0.34 -5.18 18.06
C LEU A 338 1.09 -6.35 17.43
N VAL A 339 1.71 -6.17 16.25
CA VAL A 339 2.65 -7.16 15.67
C VAL A 339 3.81 -7.44 16.62
N LEU A 340 4.51 -6.39 17.07
CA LEU A 340 5.69 -6.47 17.94
C LEU A 340 5.34 -6.85 19.39
N LEU A 341 4.18 -6.44 19.88
CA LEU A 341 3.68 -6.78 21.21
C LEU A 341 3.36 -8.27 21.33
N THR A 342 2.77 -8.87 20.29
CA THR A 342 2.48 -10.32 20.27
C THR A 342 3.77 -11.13 20.44
N THR A 343 4.82 -10.80 19.70
CA THR A 343 6.13 -11.47 19.76
C THR A 343 6.86 -11.20 21.08
N SER A 344 6.90 -9.96 21.56
CA SER A 344 7.65 -9.59 22.77
C SER A 344 7.04 -10.13 24.07
N ILE A 345 5.70 -10.17 24.21
CA ILE A 345 5.03 -10.82 25.35
C ILE A 345 5.40 -12.31 25.42
N GLN A 346 5.36 -13.01 24.28
CA GLN A 346 5.56 -14.47 24.22
C GLN A 346 7.04 -14.85 24.39
N ALA A 347 7.97 -14.08 23.80
CA ALA A 347 9.40 -14.23 24.07
C ALA A 347 9.75 -13.98 25.56
N SER A 348 9.00 -13.11 26.24
CA SER A 348 9.19 -12.82 27.67
C SER A 348 8.62 -13.92 28.58
N SER A 349 7.46 -14.50 28.25
CA SER A 349 6.84 -15.57 29.04
C SER A 349 7.64 -16.88 28.99
N SER A 350 8.34 -17.16 27.89
CA SER A 350 9.24 -18.32 27.78
C SER A 350 10.44 -18.23 28.74
N GLY A 351 11.07 -17.06 28.88
CA GLY A 351 12.27 -16.87 29.73
C GLY A 351 12.05 -17.05 31.23
N ASN A 352 10.90 -16.62 31.77
CA ASN A 352 10.58 -16.76 33.20
C ASN A 352 10.35 -18.22 33.64
N ASN A 353 10.09 -19.15 32.72
CA ASN A 353 9.73 -20.54 33.03
C ASN A 353 10.93 -21.49 33.17
N GLU A 354 12.10 -21.16 32.61
CA GLU A 354 13.29 -22.04 32.69
C GLU A 354 13.97 -21.99 34.06
N ASN A 355 13.89 -20.86 34.77
CA ASN A 355 14.37 -20.71 36.16
C ASN A 355 13.65 -21.62 37.19
N ARG A 356 12.68 -22.45 36.78
CA ARG A 356 11.93 -23.37 37.66
C ARG A 356 11.70 -24.79 37.13
N SER A 357 12.21 -25.13 35.94
CA SER A 357 12.05 -26.49 35.38
C SER A 357 13.23 -27.44 35.69
N GLY A 358 14.32 -26.96 36.29
CA GLY A 358 15.38 -27.79 36.87
C GLY A 358 14.95 -28.40 38.22
N GLY A 359 14.14 -29.45 38.19
CA GLY A 359 13.38 -29.90 39.36
C GLY A 359 13.17 -31.41 39.52
N THR A 360 14.18 -32.25 39.32
CA THR A 360 14.23 -33.64 39.85
C THR A 360 15.63 -34.26 39.69
N GLY A 361 16.29 -34.63 40.80
CA GLY A 361 17.52 -35.45 40.76
C GLY A 361 18.70 -34.94 41.58
N ASP A 362 18.74 -35.34 42.85
CA ASP A 362 19.89 -35.30 43.78
C ASP A 362 20.49 -33.93 44.18
N GLY A 363 21.27 -33.93 45.27
CA GLY A 363 21.54 -32.75 46.08
C GLY A 363 22.95 -32.16 45.97
N SER A 364 23.07 -30.98 45.37
CA SER A 364 24.15 -30.03 45.67
C SER A 364 23.67 -28.59 45.51
N VAL A 365 23.62 -27.83 46.61
CA VAL A 365 23.21 -26.41 46.59
C VAL A 365 24.35 -25.57 46.02
N VAL A 366 24.19 -25.11 44.77
CA VAL A 366 25.14 -24.18 44.13
C VAL A 366 24.51 -22.80 44.00
N VAL A 367 24.61 -22.00 45.06
CA VAL A 367 24.30 -20.55 45.00
C VAL A 367 25.47 -19.84 44.33
N ILE A 368 25.39 -19.58 43.01
CA ILE A 368 26.36 -18.72 42.33
C ILE A 368 25.97 -17.25 42.53
N GLY A 369 26.39 -16.71 43.66
CA GLY A 369 26.45 -15.27 43.88
C GLY A 369 27.75 -14.68 43.35
N SER A 370 27.68 -14.03 42.18
CA SER A 370 28.66 -13.04 41.68
C SER A 370 29.98 -13.54 41.03
N LEU A 371 30.44 -12.72 40.07
CA LEU A 371 31.81 -12.60 39.54
C LEU A 371 32.52 -13.84 38.96
N ASN A 372 32.32 -14.07 37.66
CA ASN A 372 33.48 -14.04 36.73
C ASN A 372 33.07 -13.61 35.30
N GLN A 373 34.03 -13.23 34.47
CA GLN A 373 33.79 -12.77 33.09
C GLN A 373 33.77 -13.94 32.09
N GLY A 374 32.76 -14.00 31.22
CA GLY A 374 32.74 -14.90 30.06
C GLY A 374 31.35 -15.45 29.72
N GLY A 375 30.63 -14.80 28.80
CA GLY A 375 29.35 -15.28 28.27
C GLY A 375 28.14 -14.94 29.14
N ALA A 376 27.57 -13.74 28.95
CA ALA A 376 26.30 -13.39 29.56
C ALA A 376 25.15 -14.12 28.83
N SER A 377 24.63 -15.20 29.41
CA SER A 377 23.45 -15.91 28.93
C SER A 377 22.20 -15.04 29.12
N HIS A 378 21.86 -14.26 28.09
CA HIS A 378 20.66 -13.42 28.08
C HIS A 378 19.40 -14.30 28.19
N PRO A 379 18.45 -14.05 29.13
CA PRO A 379 17.41 -15.02 29.52
C PRO A 379 16.30 -15.27 28.47
N ARG A 380 16.44 -14.69 27.27
CA ARG A 380 15.59 -14.94 26.10
C ARG A 380 16.33 -15.71 24.98
N CYS A 381 17.58 -16.15 25.23
CA CYS A 381 18.46 -16.78 24.25
C CYS A 381 18.88 -18.18 24.71
N THR A 382 18.76 -19.14 23.81
CA THR A 382 19.31 -20.49 23.95
C THR A 382 20.85 -20.49 23.97
N PRO A 383 21.51 -21.54 24.50
CA PRO A 383 22.97 -21.69 24.47
C PRO A 383 23.59 -21.58 23.05
N ASP A 384 22.83 -21.94 22.01
CA ASP A 384 23.24 -21.86 20.60
C ASP A 384 23.16 -20.43 20.00
N GLY A 385 22.87 -19.40 20.81
CA GLY A 385 22.76 -18.01 20.35
C GLY A 385 21.48 -17.72 19.55
N ARG A 386 20.43 -18.54 19.71
CA ARG A 386 19.13 -18.40 19.03
C ARG A 386 18.05 -17.97 20.03
N PRO A 387 17.01 -17.21 19.62
CA PRO A 387 15.94 -16.81 20.54
C PRO A 387 15.14 -18.03 21.02
N ASN A 388 14.81 -18.08 22.31
CA ASN A 388 14.11 -19.20 22.93
C ASN A 388 12.59 -19.10 22.70
N LEU A 389 12.18 -19.29 21.45
CA LEU A 389 10.78 -19.25 21.01
C LEU A 389 10.20 -20.67 20.94
N ARG A 390 9.10 -20.90 21.65
CA ARG A 390 8.37 -22.17 21.69
C ARG A 390 7.39 -22.26 20.52
N SER A 391 6.93 -23.47 20.21
CA SER A 391 5.92 -23.68 19.15
C SER A 391 4.58 -22.99 19.45
N SER A 392 4.27 -22.73 20.72
CA SER A 392 3.15 -21.88 21.17
C SER A 392 3.25 -20.45 20.62
N ASP A 393 4.46 -19.92 20.52
CA ASP A 393 4.73 -18.50 20.30
C ASP A 393 4.60 -18.22 18.79
N TYR A 394 5.21 -19.08 17.96
CA TYR A 394 4.96 -19.09 16.52
C TYR A 394 3.47 -19.31 16.18
N LEU A 395 2.80 -20.25 16.85
CA LEU A 395 1.37 -20.53 16.63
C LEU A 395 0.49 -19.33 16.99
N ALA A 396 0.76 -18.65 18.10
CA ALA A 396 -0.02 -17.50 18.54
C ALA A 396 0.17 -16.29 17.61
N VAL A 397 1.41 -16.01 17.14
CA VAL A 397 1.68 -14.98 16.12
C VAL A 397 1.01 -15.31 14.78
N LEU A 398 0.98 -16.59 14.39
CA LEU A 398 0.27 -17.07 13.20
C LEU A 398 -1.25 -16.88 13.34
N ILE A 399 -1.82 -17.20 14.51
CA ILE A 399 -3.26 -17.01 14.80
C ILE A 399 -3.65 -15.53 14.76
N THR A 400 -2.89 -14.64 15.40
CA THR A 400 -3.22 -13.19 15.39
C THR A 400 -3.01 -12.54 14.03
N SER A 401 -2.14 -13.09 13.18
CA SER A 401 -1.96 -12.62 11.79
C SER A 401 -3.04 -13.17 10.85
N ALA A 402 -3.48 -14.42 11.05
CA ALA A 402 -4.64 -14.98 10.36
C ALA A 402 -5.96 -14.25 10.68
N ALA A 403 -6.01 -13.42 11.72
CA ALA A 403 -7.14 -12.56 12.08
C ALA A 403 -7.38 -11.41 11.11
N GLU A 404 -6.37 -10.99 10.35
CA GLU A 404 -6.44 -9.88 9.40
C GLU A 404 -7.44 -10.15 8.27
N ALA A 405 -7.42 -11.36 7.70
CA ALA A 405 -8.31 -11.77 6.62
C ALA A 405 -9.82 -11.73 6.98
N PRO A 406 -10.30 -12.34 8.08
CA PRO A 406 -11.70 -12.19 8.50
C PRO A 406 -12.04 -10.76 8.93
N GLY A 407 -11.10 -10.00 9.49
CA GLY A 407 -11.28 -8.57 9.77
C GLY A 407 -11.61 -7.77 8.49
N LEU A 408 -10.81 -7.98 7.45
CA LEU A 408 -11.02 -7.37 6.13
C LEU A 408 -12.34 -7.82 5.47
N LEU A 409 -12.73 -9.10 5.61
CA LEU A 409 -14.02 -9.59 5.09
C LEU A 409 -15.22 -8.94 5.81
N VAL A 410 -15.14 -8.76 7.13
CA VAL A 410 -16.17 -8.04 7.91
C VAL A 410 -16.21 -6.56 7.51
N ALA A 411 -15.06 -5.92 7.31
CA ALA A 411 -14.99 -4.55 6.80
C ALA A 411 -15.65 -4.42 5.42
N ALA A 412 -15.29 -5.30 4.49
CA ALA A 412 -15.82 -5.31 3.12
C ALA A 412 -17.34 -5.58 3.07
N PHE A 413 -17.90 -6.32 4.03
CA PHE A 413 -19.35 -6.50 4.15
C PHE A 413 -20.07 -5.20 4.60
N PHE A 414 -19.52 -4.48 5.58
CA PHE A 414 -20.18 -3.29 6.14
C PHE A 414 -19.85 -1.96 5.43
N ILE A 415 -18.77 -1.85 4.66
CA ILE A 415 -18.29 -0.58 4.09
C ILE A 415 -19.29 0.08 3.11
N ASP A 416 -20.02 -0.72 2.34
CA ASP A 416 -21.01 -0.24 1.38
C ASP A 416 -22.42 -0.12 2.01
N ASP A 417 -22.71 -0.87 3.08
CA ASP A 417 -23.98 -0.79 3.83
C ASP A 417 -24.02 0.38 4.82
N LYS A 418 -23.00 0.48 5.69
CA LYS A 418 -22.92 1.45 6.79
C LYS A 418 -22.06 2.68 6.49
N GLY A 419 -21.24 2.62 5.45
CA GLY A 419 -20.31 3.69 5.09
C GLY A 419 -18.92 3.55 5.71
N ARG A 420 -17.98 4.29 5.14
CA ARG A 420 -16.54 4.23 5.42
C ARG A 420 -16.24 4.76 6.82
N VAL A 421 -16.81 5.90 7.18
CA VAL A 421 -16.58 6.58 8.45
C VAL A 421 -17.19 5.80 9.61
N TRP A 422 -18.34 5.14 9.38
CA TRP A 422 -18.91 4.25 10.40
C TRP A 422 -17.99 3.05 10.68
N CYS A 423 -17.51 2.36 9.64
CA CYS A 423 -16.60 1.23 9.78
C CYS A 423 -15.28 1.63 10.46
N LEU A 424 -14.72 2.78 10.09
CA LEU A 424 -13.51 3.33 10.70
C LEU A 424 -13.69 3.59 12.21
N ARG A 425 -14.79 4.26 12.60
CA ARG A 425 -15.12 4.52 14.01
C ARG A 425 -15.32 3.22 14.79
N ALA A 426 -16.05 2.26 14.23
CA ALA A 426 -16.34 0.98 14.87
C ALA A 426 -15.06 0.14 15.10
N GLY A 427 -14.19 0.03 14.10
CA GLY A 427 -12.93 -0.71 14.22
C GLY A 427 -11.95 -0.10 15.22
N LEU A 428 -11.80 1.23 15.23
CA LEU A 428 -10.93 1.93 16.18
C LEU A 428 -11.43 1.76 17.63
N LEU A 429 -12.74 1.87 17.87
CA LEU A 429 -13.33 1.67 19.20
C LEU A 429 -13.26 0.21 19.66
N LEU A 430 -13.48 -0.76 18.76
CA LEU A 430 -13.36 -2.18 19.07
C LEU A 430 -11.91 -2.56 19.41
N CYS A 431 -10.94 -2.13 18.59
CA CYS A 431 -9.53 -2.33 18.90
C CYS A 431 -9.14 -1.66 20.22
N SER A 432 -9.63 -0.45 20.49
CA SER A 432 -9.39 0.24 21.76
C SER A 432 -9.92 -0.56 22.95
N ALA A 433 -11.14 -1.09 22.86
CA ALA A 433 -11.75 -1.90 23.92
C ALA A 433 -10.95 -3.18 24.17
N CYS A 434 -10.52 -3.88 23.11
CA CYS A 434 -9.70 -5.09 23.24
C CYS A 434 -8.33 -4.79 23.88
N VAL A 435 -7.63 -3.74 23.42
CA VAL A 435 -6.33 -3.35 23.97
C VAL A 435 -6.44 -2.86 25.41
N LEU A 436 -7.47 -2.06 25.75
CA LEU A 436 -7.69 -1.62 27.13
C LEU A 436 -8.11 -2.77 28.07
N THR A 437 -8.72 -3.82 27.53
CA THR A 437 -9.04 -5.04 28.30
C THR A 437 -7.79 -5.87 28.60
N LEU A 438 -6.75 -5.85 27.76
CA LEU A 438 -5.50 -6.58 28.02
C LEU A 438 -4.83 -6.14 29.35
N LEU A 439 -4.84 -4.84 29.69
CA LEU A 439 -4.30 -4.35 30.97
C LEU A 439 -4.99 -4.98 32.20
N ALA A 440 -6.24 -5.43 32.04
CA ALA A 440 -7.01 -6.08 33.11
C ALA A 440 -6.76 -7.59 33.22
N VAL A 441 -5.98 -8.18 32.30
CA VAL A 441 -5.60 -9.61 32.31
C VAL A 441 -4.18 -9.74 32.87
N PRO A 442 -3.99 -10.28 34.09
CA PRO A 442 -2.68 -10.31 34.74
C PRO A 442 -1.63 -11.08 33.94
N SER A 443 -0.49 -10.43 33.68
CA SER A 443 0.67 -11.02 33.01
C SER A 443 1.54 -11.89 33.94
N ASP A 444 1.65 -11.51 35.22
CA ASP A 444 2.70 -11.99 36.13
C ASP A 444 2.19 -12.58 37.47
N SER A 445 0.89 -12.89 37.60
CA SER A 445 0.36 -13.53 38.82
C SER A 445 0.68 -15.03 38.86
N LEU A 446 0.99 -15.55 40.05
CA LEU A 446 1.49 -16.93 40.26
C LEU A 446 0.48 -18.05 39.94
N GLU A 447 -0.75 -17.72 39.54
CA GLU A 447 -1.82 -18.65 39.16
C GLU A 447 -2.22 -18.46 37.70
N SER A 448 -1.25 -18.60 36.79
CA SER A 448 -1.44 -18.51 35.33
C SER A 448 -2.22 -19.72 34.79
N SER A 449 -3.51 -19.82 35.12
CA SER A 449 -4.42 -20.80 34.53
C SER A 449 -4.50 -20.62 33.01
N SER A 450 -4.65 -21.72 32.27
CA SER A 450 -4.63 -21.75 30.79
C SER A 450 -5.67 -20.82 30.13
N TRP A 451 -6.68 -20.41 30.89
CA TRP A 451 -7.70 -19.44 30.49
C TRP A 451 -7.11 -18.04 30.24
N SER A 452 -6.12 -17.59 31.03
CA SER A 452 -5.54 -16.24 30.89
C SER A 452 -4.89 -16.04 29.53
N SER A 453 -3.98 -16.94 29.14
CA SER A 453 -3.31 -16.91 27.83
C SER A 453 -4.29 -17.09 26.65
N SER A 454 -5.37 -17.86 26.87
CA SER A 454 -6.43 -18.03 25.87
C SER A 454 -7.23 -16.73 25.66
N ILE A 455 -7.51 -15.99 26.74
CA ILE A 455 -8.18 -14.69 26.70
C ILE A 455 -7.27 -13.63 26.04
N GLN A 456 -5.97 -13.59 26.39
CA GLN A 456 -5.00 -12.69 25.76
C GLN A 456 -4.92 -12.94 24.24
N LEU A 457 -4.85 -14.21 23.80
CA LEU A 457 -4.82 -14.57 22.39
C LEU A 457 -6.11 -14.16 21.66
N ALA A 458 -7.28 -14.36 22.27
CA ALA A 458 -8.56 -13.94 21.70
C ALA A 458 -8.68 -12.40 21.58
N LEU A 459 -8.23 -11.66 22.60
CA LEU A 459 -8.21 -10.19 22.57
C LEU A 459 -7.25 -9.65 21.50
N LEU A 460 -6.05 -10.24 21.36
CA LEU A 460 -5.09 -9.87 20.32
C LEU A 460 -5.59 -10.22 18.92
N PHE A 461 -6.31 -11.34 18.74
CA PHE A 461 -6.97 -11.70 17.48
C PHE A 461 -8.01 -10.64 17.08
N ILE A 462 -8.92 -10.27 17.98
CA ILE A 462 -9.95 -9.27 17.70
C ILE A 462 -9.33 -7.88 17.48
N ALA A 463 -8.28 -7.53 18.22
CA ALA A 463 -7.54 -6.28 18.03
C ALA A 463 -6.87 -6.22 16.64
N ARG A 464 -6.15 -7.27 16.19
CA ARG A 464 -5.59 -7.36 14.82
C ARG A 464 -6.66 -7.26 13.74
N ALA A 465 -7.76 -8.01 13.89
CA ALA A 465 -8.87 -8.00 12.93
C ALA A 465 -9.51 -6.60 12.80
N SER A 466 -9.70 -5.90 13.92
CA SER A 466 -10.36 -4.59 13.94
C SER A 466 -9.45 -3.43 13.54
N ILE A 467 -8.15 -3.46 13.87
CA ILE A 467 -7.21 -2.42 13.43
C ILE A 467 -6.87 -2.53 11.94
N GLU A 468 -6.80 -3.74 11.39
CA GLU A 468 -6.63 -3.96 9.95
C GLU A 468 -7.89 -3.57 9.17
N ALA A 469 -9.08 -3.93 9.67
CA ALA A 469 -10.34 -3.43 9.12
C ALA A 469 -10.36 -1.89 9.03
N SER A 470 -9.92 -1.18 10.09
CA SER A 470 -9.77 0.28 10.08
C SER A 470 -8.71 0.76 9.09
N PHE A 471 -7.58 0.06 8.94
CA PHE A 471 -6.48 0.46 8.03
C PHE A 471 -6.89 0.32 6.56
N SER A 472 -7.44 -0.84 6.19
CA SER A 472 -7.95 -1.10 4.84
C SER A 472 -9.09 -0.14 4.44
N VAL A 473 -9.92 0.32 5.40
CA VAL A 473 -10.92 1.38 5.17
C VAL A 473 -10.28 2.75 4.96
N LEU A 474 -9.19 3.11 5.66
CA LEU A 474 -8.47 4.38 5.43
C LEU A 474 -7.88 4.47 4.01
N TYR A 475 -7.41 3.36 3.44
CA TYR A 475 -6.96 3.29 2.05
C TYR A 475 -8.08 3.53 1.02
N VAL A 476 -9.36 3.35 1.38
CA VAL A 476 -10.52 3.66 0.53
C VAL A 476 -11.02 5.08 0.77
N TYR A 477 -11.16 5.48 2.04
CA TYR A 477 -11.71 6.79 2.44
C TYR A 477 -10.79 7.96 2.07
N THR A 478 -9.47 7.79 2.18
CA THR A 478 -8.50 8.87 1.94
C THR A 478 -8.49 9.32 0.47
N PRO A 479 -8.48 8.41 -0.53
CA PRO A 479 -8.63 8.79 -1.94
C PRO A 479 -10.03 9.31 -2.31
N GLU A 480 -11.09 8.91 -1.59
CA GLU A 480 -12.45 9.44 -1.80
C GLU A 480 -12.57 10.92 -1.35
N ILE A 481 -11.85 11.36 -0.30
CA ILE A 481 -11.79 12.77 0.13
C ILE A 481 -11.06 13.68 -0.88
N TYR A 482 -9.91 13.24 -1.38
CA TYR A 482 -9.04 14.11 -2.19
C TYR A 482 -9.49 14.16 -3.65
N SER A 483 -9.59 15.37 -4.21
CA SER A 483 -9.95 15.59 -5.62
C SER A 483 -8.90 14.98 -6.56
N THR A 484 -9.34 14.63 -7.77
CA THR A 484 -8.55 13.93 -8.80
C THR A 484 -7.11 14.45 -8.95
N LYS A 485 -6.95 15.78 -9.00
CA LYS A 485 -5.66 16.47 -9.18
C LYS A 485 -4.64 16.25 -8.06
N ILE A 486 -5.08 16.00 -6.82
CA ILE A 486 -4.19 15.83 -5.63
C ILE A 486 -4.30 14.46 -4.96
N ARG A 487 -5.22 13.59 -5.42
CA ARG A 487 -5.59 12.31 -4.80
C ARG A 487 -4.42 11.40 -4.44
N ALA A 488 -3.53 11.12 -5.40
CA ALA A 488 -2.38 10.25 -5.18
C ALA A 488 -1.39 10.83 -4.16
N GLN A 489 -1.19 12.15 -4.20
CA GLN A 489 -0.24 12.87 -3.34
C GLN A 489 -0.76 13.01 -1.91
N GLY A 490 -2.06 13.26 -1.74
CA GLY A 490 -2.74 13.27 -0.43
C GLY A 490 -2.67 11.91 0.27
N LEU A 491 -2.93 10.81 -0.46
CA LEU A 491 -2.74 9.45 0.05
C LEU A 491 -1.27 9.19 0.41
N ALA A 492 -0.32 9.57 -0.45
CA ALA A 492 1.11 9.38 -0.19
C ALA A 492 1.58 10.09 1.09
N LEU A 493 1.13 11.32 1.33
CA LEU A 493 1.45 12.06 2.56
C LEU A 493 0.78 11.44 3.80
N CYS A 494 -0.49 11.01 3.71
CA CYS A 494 -1.15 10.29 4.81
C CYS A 494 -0.42 8.98 5.14
N ASN A 495 0.00 8.22 4.13
CA ASN A 495 0.79 7.00 4.30
C ASN A 495 2.16 7.32 4.93
N ALA A 496 2.84 8.39 4.53
CA ALA A 496 4.10 8.81 5.16
C ALA A 496 3.94 9.10 6.67
N PHE A 497 2.87 9.78 7.09
CA PHE A 497 2.53 9.96 8.52
C PHE A 497 2.22 8.63 9.24
N SER A 498 1.65 7.65 8.54
CA SER A 498 1.50 6.29 9.07
C SER A 498 2.86 5.61 9.33
N ARG A 499 3.87 5.86 8.50
CA ARG A 499 5.23 5.32 8.69
C ARG A 499 5.98 6.01 9.85
N LEU A 500 5.62 7.25 10.20
CA LEU A 500 6.05 7.86 11.47
C LEU A 500 5.44 7.15 12.69
N GLY A 501 4.20 6.64 12.58
CA GLY A 501 3.58 5.75 13.58
C GLY A 501 4.35 4.43 13.71
N GLY A 502 4.63 3.78 12.59
CA GLY A 502 5.47 2.57 12.56
C GLY A 502 6.88 2.79 13.11
N PHE A 503 7.51 3.94 12.86
CA PHE A 503 8.82 4.30 13.41
C PHE A 503 8.82 4.34 14.95
N LEU A 504 7.73 4.79 15.58
CA LEU A 504 7.59 4.84 17.03
C LEU A 504 7.08 3.53 17.65
N ALA A 505 6.46 2.64 16.87
CA ALA A 505 5.87 1.40 17.38
C ALA A 505 6.85 0.49 18.17
N PRO A 506 8.11 0.27 17.77
CA PRO A 506 9.08 -0.51 18.55
C PRO A 506 9.40 0.13 19.91
N PHE A 507 9.57 1.46 19.94
CA PHE A 507 9.81 2.19 21.19
C PHE A 507 8.58 2.23 22.10
N ALA A 508 7.38 2.25 21.52
CA ALA A 508 6.11 2.18 22.25
C ALA A 508 5.74 0.76 22.73
N THR A 509 6.39 -0.30 22.23
CA THR A 509 6.07 -1.70 22.58
C THR A 509 7.31 -2.45 23.05
N VAL A 510 8.19 -2.92 22.16
CA VAL A 510 9.41 -3.68 22.48
C VAL A 510 10.19 -3.04 23.63
N TYR A 511 10.59 -1.77 23.51
CA TYR A 511 11.37 -1.09 24.54
C TYR A 511 10.65 -0.98 25.90
N LEU A 512 9.33 -0.77 25.91
CA LEU A 512 8.56 -0.67 27.15
C LEU A 512 8.30 -2.04 27.80
N VAL A 513 8.02 -3.08 27.01
CA VAL A 513 7.89 -4.47 27.48
C VAL A 513 9.21 -4.93 28.09
N GLU A 514 10.33 -4.71 27.42
CA GLU A 514 11.67 -5.07 27.93
C GLU A 514 12.11 -4.24 29.14
N SER A 515 11.56 -3.04 29.30
CA SER A 515 11.72 -2.23 30.51
C SER A 515 10.83 -2.70 31.70
N GLY A 516 10.11 -3.82 31.55
CA GLY A 516 9.17 -4.34 32.56
C GLY A 516 7.89 -3.53 32.68
N ARG A 517 7.44 -2.86 31.61
CA ARG A 517 6.31 -1.91 31.61
C ARG A 517 5.24 -2.25 30.55
N THR A 518 4.95 -3.53 30.36
CA THR A 518 3.95 -4.04 29.39
C THR A 518 2.62 -3.29 29.43
N GLY A 519 1.99 -3.16 30.60
CA GLY A 519 0.72 -2.43 30.74
C GLY A 519 0.79 -0.93 30.41
N ALA A 520 2.00 -0.32 30.41
CA ALA A 520 2.18 1.06 29.95
C ALA A 520 2.22 1.15 28.41
N ALA A 521 2.75 0.12 27.72
CA ALA A 521 2.68 0.01 26.27
C ALA A 521 1.22 -0.16 25.81
N GLU A 522 0.50 -1.10 26.43
CA GLU A 522 -0.91 -1.36 26.16
C GLU A 522 -1.79 -0.14 26.47
N GLY A 523 -1.58 0.51 27.62
CA GLY A 523 -2.30 1.72 28.01
C GLY A 523 -2.06 2.89 27.06
N LEU A 524 -0.83 3.08 26.60
CA LEU A 524 -0.48 4.09 25.60
C LEU A 524 -1.20 3.84 24.28
N LEU A 525 -1.19 2.61 23.76
CA LEU A 525 -1.89 2.25 22.53
C LEU A 525 -3.43 2.38 22.68
N GLY A 526 -3.99 1.94 23.80
CA GLY A 526 -5.42 2.01 24.08
C GLY A 526 -5.94 3.45 24.16
N VAL A 527 -5.23 4.34 24.86
CA VAL A 527 -5.57 5.78 24.89
C VAL A 527 -5.32 6.43 23.53
N LEU A 528 -4.26 6.02 22.82
CA LEU A 528 -3.99 6.31 21.40
C LEU A 528 -5.27 6.17 20.55
N LEU A 529 -5.85 4.97 20.59
CA LEU A 529 -7.02 4.59 19.81
C LEU A 529 -8.29 5.36 20.20
N LEU A 530 -8.51 5.67 21.49
CA LEU A 530 -9.61 6.54 21.90
C LEU A 530 -9.47 7.95 21.29
N ALA A 531 -8.26 8.51 21.26
CA ALA A 531 -8.01 9.81 20.63
C ALA A 531 -8.21 9.75 19.10
N ALA A 532 -7.80 8.67 18.44
CA ALA A 532 -8.05 8.46 17.02
C ALA A 532 -9.54 8.23 16.70
N ALA A 533 -10.28 7.52 17.55
CA ALA A 533 -11.73 7.38 17.43
C ALA A 533 -12.44 8.73 17.61
N ALA A 534 -11.99 9.58 18.54
CA ALA A 534 -12.49 10.95 18.69
C ALA A 534 -12.17 11.82 17.46
N ALA A 535 -10.97 11.70 16.88
CA ALA A 535 -10.63 12.34 15.61
C ALA A 535 -11.52 11.84 14.46
N ALA A 536 -11.81 10.53 14.41
CA ALA A 536 -12.73 9.94 13.44
C ALA A 536 -14.19 10.39 13.64
N MET A 537 -14.61 10.68 14.88
CA MET A 537 -15.90 11.35 15.17
C MET A 537 -15.91 12.81 14.68
N ALA A 538 -14.78 13.50 14.69
CA ALA A 538 -14.65 14.87 14.17
C ALA A 538 -14.49 14.97 12.64
N LEU A 539 -14.41 13.85 11.92
CA LEU A 539 -14.44 13.82 10.45
C LEU A 539 -15.79 14.34 9.93
N PRO A 540 -15.80 15.30 8.98
CA PRO A 540 -16.99 16.10 8.68
C PRO A 540 -18.07 15.41 7.84
N PHE A 541 -17.73 14.44 6.98
CA PHE A 541 -18.69 13.80 6.07
C PHE A 541 -18.34 12.34 5.76
N GLU A 542 -19.37 11.58 5.36
CA GLU A 542 -19.28 10.20 4.86
C GLU A 542 -19.14 10.22 3.32
N THR A 543 -18.40 9.27 2.74
CA THR A 543 -18.10 9.21 1.30
C THR A 543 -18.90 8.13 0.55
N LYS A 544 -19.68 7.28 1.25
CA LYS A 544 -20.60 6.31 0.65
C LYS A 544 -21.45 6.93 -0.48
N GLY A 545 -21.28 6.42 -1.69
CA GLY A 545 -22.08 6.81 -2.86
C GLY A 545 -21.69 8.13 -3.52
N VAL A 546 -20.57 8.77 -3.12
CA VAL A 546 -20.05 9.98 -3.75
C VAL A 546 -19.22 9.62 -4.98
N ASP A 547 -19.59 10.16 -6.14
CA ASP A 547 -18.86 9.94 -7.40
C ASP A 547 -17.54 10.72 -7.44
N LEU A 548 -16.52 10.20 -8.13
CA LEU A 548 -15.14 10.70 -8.10
C LEU A 548 -14.89 11.97 -8.96
N GLY A 549 -15.77 12.97 -8.84
CA GLY A 549 -15.78 14.19 -9.67
C GLY A 549 -14.50 15.04 -9.62
N ASP A 550 -14.26 15.77 -10.71
CA ASP A 550 -13.11 16.66 -10.92
C ASP A 550 -13.27 18.05 -10.26
N GLU A 551 -14.47 18.40 -9.78
CA GLU A 551 -14.79 19.74 -9.31
C GLU A 551 -14.42 19.98 -7.84
N MET A 552 -13.64 21.03 -7.59
CA MET A 552 -13.45 21.61 -6.25
C MET A 552 -14.67 22.46 -5.83
N VAL A 553 -15.88 21.94 -6.07
CA VAL A 553 -17.14 22.58 -5.67
C VAL A 553 -17.31 22.48 -4.16
N ASP A 554 -17.74 23.59 -3.57
CA ASP A 554 -17.68 23.87 -2.15
C ASP A 554 -18.13 22.69 -1.27
N VAL A 555 -17.32 22.41 -0.26
CA VAL A 555 -17.53 21.32 0.71
C VAL A 555 -18.29 21.85 1.94
N SER A 556 -18.50 23.17 2.02
CA SER A 556 -19.25 23.84 3.09
C SER A 556 -20.77 23.67 2.97
N ASP A 557 -21.29 23.63 1.74
CA ASP A 557 -22.71 23.87 1.44
C ASP A 557 -23.51 22.62 1.01
N ARG A 558 -22.94 21.41 1.11
CA ARG A 558 -23.61 20.19 0.62
C ARG A 558 -24.61 19.62 1.64
N PRO A 559 -25.87 19.33 1.25
CA PRO A 559 -26.86 18.71 2.14
C PRO A 559 -26.42 17.34 2.67
N ASN A 560 -26.80 17.02 3.91
CA ASN A 560 -26.63 15.67 4.48
C ASN A 560 -27.47 14.63 3.72
N GLY A 561 -27.12 13.34 3.82
CA GLY A 561 -27.86 12.26 3.14
C GLY A 561 -29.36 12.24 3.44
N GLU A 562 -29.76 12.44 4.70
CA GLU A 562 -31.17 12.57 5.10
C GLU A 562 -31.88 13.77 4.45
N GLN A 563 -31.12 14.82 4.13
CA GLN A 563 -31.63 16.05 3.53
C GLN A 563 -31.83 15.87 2.01
N ILE A 564 -30.91 15.17 1.34
CA ILE A 564 -31.10 14.72 -0.06
C ILE A 564 -32.31 13.76 -0.15
N GLU A 565 -32.49 12.87 0.82
CA GLU A 565 -33.64 11.96 0.85
C GLU A 565 -34.96 12.70 1.11
N ARG A 566 -34.98 13.71 1.99
CA ARG A 566 -36.11 14.65 2.12
C ARG A 566 -36.37 15.44 0.83
N GLU A 567 -35.34 15.95 0.17
CA GLU A 567 -35.47 16.71 -1.08
C GLU A 567 -36.01 15.84 -2.22
N ARG A 568 -35.66 14.54 -2.28
CA ARG A 568 -36.31 13.56 -3.18
C ARG A 568 -37.78 13.33 -2.83
N LEU A 569 -38.11 13.22 -1.55
CA LEU A 569 -39.50 13.09 -1.08
C LEU A 569 -40.34 14.36 -1.31
N ILE A 570 -39.71 15.54 -1.40
CA ILE A 570 -40.36 16.83 -1.66
C ILE A 570 -40.48 17.14 -3.16
N SER A 571 -39.49 16.77 -3.97
CA SER A 571 -39.47 17.03 -5.42
C SER A 571 -40.43 16.16 -6.23
N GLY A 572 -40.78 14.96 -5.73
CA GLY A 572 -41.80 14.11 -6.33
C GLY A 572 -41.42 13.46 -7.65
N GLU A 573 -40.13 13.42 -8.01
CA GLU A 573 -39.62 12.83 -9.25
C GLU A 573 -39.69 11.29 -9.23
N GLY A 574 -40.88 10.76 -9.51
CA GLY A 574 -41.07 9.37 -9.92
C GLY A 574 -40.49 9.12 -11.31
N ILE A 575 -39.74 8.03 -11.47
CA ILE A 575 -39.08 7.67 -12.73
C ILE A 575 -40.12 7.18 -13.76
N GLU A 576 -40.46 8.00 -14.75
CA GLU A 576 -41.19 7.58 -15.95
C GLU A 576 -40.21 7.37 -17.12
N VAL A 577 -40.01 6.12 -17.53
CA VAL A 577 -39.06 5.75 -18.61
C VAL A 577 -39.72 5.87 -19.98
N GLN A 578 -39.65 7.04 -20.61
CA GLN A 578 -39.99 7.17 -22.03
C GLN A 578 -38.85 6.69 -22.93
N VAL A 579 -39.06 5.55 -23.59
CA VAL A 579 -38.17 5.04 -24.64
C VAL A 579 -38.53 5.71 -25.97
N SER A 580 -37.65 6.58 -26.47
CA SER A 580 -37.78 7.17 -27.81
C SER A 580 -37.01 6.35 -28.85
N SER A 581 -37.73 5.80 -29.83
CA SER A 581 -37.12 5.20 -31.03
C SER A 581 -36.71 6.29 -32.01
N PRO A 582 -35.52 6.21 -32.65
CA PRO A 582 -35.24 7.00 -33.84
C PRO A 582 -36.15 6.57 -35.00
N ARG A 583 -36.21 7.45 -36.02
CA ARG A 583 -36.72 7.20 -37.38
C ARG A 583 -35.56 7.31 -38.37
#